data_AF-A0A556TN82-F1
#
_entry.id   AF-A0A556TN82-F1
#
_cell.length_a   1.000
_cell.length_b   1.000
_cell.length_c   1.000
_cell.angle_alpha   90.00
_cell.angle_beta   90.00
_cell.angle_gamma   90.00
#
_symmetry.space_group_name_H-M   'P 1'
#
loop_
_entity.id
_entity.type
_entity.pdbx_description
1 polymer ?
#
loop_
_entity_poly.entity_id
_entity_poly.type
_entity_poly.pdbx_seq_one_letter_code
_entity_poly.pdbx_strand_id
1 'polypeptide(L)'
;MSNPTLMYTFVLRDDKSSVYAEVSKILISTGKWKRLKKDNPRFNLMLGERNRLPFGRLGHEPGLMQLVNYYRGADKLCRKASLVKLIKMSPDLKDSCNWFPESYIIYPLNLNTPVAPATNSISHLKNNPKTDEREVFLASYNTKKENGEGTVWIAKSSAGAKGAGILISQDANRLLQFIDNQGQVHVIQKYLERPLLLEPCHRKFDIRSWVLVDHQYNIYLYREGVLRTSSEPYNSSNLQDMTSHLTNHCIQKEHSQNYGLYEEGNEMFFDEFRNYLLNVHNVSMETSILPQIKQVIKSCLMCIEPEISTKHLSYQSFQLFGFDFMLDESFKVWLIEINGAPACAQKLYPELCQGIVDVAISTVFSLNADALSSSPPFSTSPSLTSTSCSSPKLRAPQHFGPFIKL
;
A
#
# COMPACT_ATOMS: atom_id res chain seq x y z
N MET A 1 -31.35 30.87 -22.94
CA MET A 1 -29.94 30.98 -22.51
C MET A 1 -29.56 29.65 -21.90
N SER A 2 -28.69 28.89 -22.57
CA SER A 2 -28.16 27.63 -22.04
C SER A 2 -27.41 27.90 -20.74
N ASN A 3 -27.80 27.24 -19.64
CA ASN A 3 -27.05 27.26 -18.39
C ASN A 3 -25.57 26.98 -18.71
N PRO A 4 -24.60 27.80 -18.24
CA PRO A 4 -23.20 27.49 -18.43
C PRO A 4 -22.93 26.12 -17.79
N THR A 5 -22.58 25.14 -18.60
CA THR A 5 -22.19 23.81 -18.14
C THR A 5 -21.01 24.01 -17.18
N LEU A 6 -21.19 23.62 -15.91
CA LEU A 6 -20.16 23.75 -14.88
C LEU A 6 -18.92 23.00 -15.35
N MET A 7 -17.83 23.73 -15.61
CA MET A 7 -16.57 23.20 -16.12
C MET A 7 -15.55 23.18 -14.98
N TYR A 8 -15.13 21.98 -14.57
CA TYR A 8 -14.08 21.80 -13.58
C TYR A 8 -12.69 21.90 -14.23
N THR A 9 -11.69 22.26 -13.45
CA THR A 9 -10.31 22.39 -13.92
C THR A 9 -9.33 21.51 -13.14
N PHE A 10 -8.32 20.97 -13.81
CA PHE A 10 -7.29 20.18 -13.13
C PHE A 10 -5.89 20.46 -13.67
N VAL A 11 -4.89 20.18 -12.85
CA VAL A 11 -3.46 20.21 -13.22
C VAL A 11 -2.86 18.82 -13.07
N LEU A 12 -2.01 18.43 -14.02
CA LEU A 12 -1.19 17.21 -13.95
C LEU A 12 0.27 17.62 -13.79
N ARG A 13 0.88 17.19 -12.69
CA ARG A 13 2.25 17.54 -12.28
C ARG A 13 3.19 16.33 -12.16
N ASP A 14 2.67 15.10 -12.23
CA ASP A 14 3.46 13.89 -12.42
C ASP A 14 3.18 13.24 -13.79
N ASP A 15 3.95 13.65 -14.80
CA ASP A 15 3.87 13.06 -16.15
C ASP A 15 4.38 11.60 -16.19
N LYS A 16 5.01 11.10 -15.12
CA LYS A 16 5.48 9.70 -15.04
C LYS A 16 4.47 8.76 -14.39
N SER A 17 3.31 9.25 -13.92
CA SER A 17 2.27 8.40 -13.38
C SER A 17 1.42 7.81 -14.50
N SER A 18 1.50 6.50 -14.69
CA SER A 18 0.65 5.79 -15.65
C SER A 18 -0.82 5.78 -15.23
N VAL A 19 -1.11 5.63 -13.93
CA VAL A 19 -2.49 5.66 -13.40
C VAL A 19 -3.12 7.04 -13.62
N TYR A 20 -2.44 8.10 -13.20
CA TYR A 20 -3.02 9.44 -13.30
C TYR A 20 -2.95 10.03 -14.72
N ALA A 21 -2.11 9.51 -15.60
CA ALA A 21 -2.21 9.75 -17.03
C ALA A 21 -3.52 9.21 -17.61
N GLU A 22 -3.94 8.00 -17.22
CA GLU A 22 -5.20 7.41 -17.68
C GLU A 22 -6.42 8.12 -17.07
N VAL A 23 -6.40 8.40 -15.75
CA VAL A 23 -7.41 9.25 -15.09
C VAL A 23 -7.55 10.60 -15.80
N SER A 24 -6.43 11.24 -16.19
CA SER A 24 -6.45 12.50 -16.94
C SER A 24 -7.17 12.36 -18.29
N LYS A 25 -7.04 11.24 -19.00
CA LYS A 25 -7.74 11.00 -20.28
C LYS A 25 -9.23 10.83 -20.03
N ILE A 26 -9.61 10.05 -19.02
CA ILE A 26 -11.01 9.82 -18.63
C ILE A 26 -11.67 11.16 -18.30
N LEU A 27 -11.06 11.99 -17.45
CA LEU A 27 -11.58 13.32 -17.10
C LEU A 27 -11.84 14.19 -18.34
N ILE A 28 -10.87 14.30 -19.26
CA ILE A 28 -11.00 15.09 -20.49
C ILE A 28 -12.14 14.55 -21.37
N SER A 29 -12.27 13.23 -21.49
CA SER A 29 -13.31 12.60 -22.32
C SER A 29 -14.74 12.90 -21.85
N THR A 30 -14.94 13.28 -20.59
CA THR A 30 -16.26 13.66 -20.07
C THR A 30 -16.80 14.97 -20.65
N GLY A 31 -15.95 15.82 -21.24
CA GLY A 31 -16.31 17.17 -21.67
C GLY A 31 -16.61 18.16 -20.53
N LYS A 32 -16.51 17.74 -19.26
CA LYS A 32 -16.78 18.55 -18.06
C LYS A 32 -15.50 19.00 -17.33
N TRP A 33 -14.34 18.53 -17.79
CA TRP A 33 -13.04 18.84 -17.21
C TRP A 33 -12.10 19.47 -18.23
N LYS A 34 -11.39 20.52 -17.79
CA LYS A 34 -10.34 21.18 -18.56
C LYS A 34 -8.98 21.05 -17.88
N ARG A 35 -7.99 20.51 -18.59
CA ARG A 35 -6.60 20.50 -18.15
C ARG A 35 -6.00 21.90 -18.26
N LEU A 36 -5.41 22.40 -17.18
CA LEU A 36 -4.69 23.67 -17.13
C LEU A 36 -3.17 23.45 -17.25
N LYS A 37 -2.43 24.55 -17.44
CA LYS A 37 -0.96 24.55 -17.28
C LYS A 37 -0.61 24.12 -15.84
N LYS A 38 0.45 23.33 -15.69
CA LYS A 38 0.87 22.70 -14.43
C LYS A 38 1.05 23.66 -13.23
N ASP A 39 1.35 24.93 -13.49
CA ASP A 39 1.61 25.96 -12.47
C ASP A 39 0.46 26.96 -12.31
N ASN A 40 -0.66 26.78 -13.03
CA ASN A 40 -1.85 27.59 -12.81
C ASN A 40 -2.42 27.24 -11.42
N PRO A 41 -2.62 28.22 -10.51
CA PRO A 41 -3.09 27.93 -9.15
C PRO A 41 -4.61 27.73 -9.05
N ARG A 42 -5.40 28.20 -10.03
CA ARG A 42 -6.87 28.14 -10.03
C ARG A 42 -7.38 26.81 -10.59
N PHE A 43 -7.08 25.71 -9.90
CA PHE A 43 -7.50 24.35 -10.25
C PHE A 43 -8.41 23.75 -9.18
N ASN A 44 -9.38 22.94 -9.59
CA ASN A 44 -10.18 22.11 -8.69
C ASN A 44 -9.43 20.85 -8.25
N LEU A 45 -8.76 20.16 -9.19
CA LEU A 45 -8.06 18.91 -8.91
C LEU A 45 -6.57 19.03 -9.23
N MET A 46 -5.72 18.60 -8.29
CA MET A 46 -4.30 18.44 -8.50
C MET A 46 -3.94 16.95 -8.57
N LEU A 47 -3.48 16.51 -9.73
CA LEU A 47 -2.76 15.26 -9.91
C LEU A 47 -1.27 15.54 -9.70
N GLY A 48 -0.87 15.54 -8.43
CA GLY A 48 0.39 16.11 -7.94
C GLY A 48 1.64 15.27 -8.17
N GLU A 49 2.79 15.92 -7.98
CA GLU A 49 4.12 15.32 -8.01
C GLU A 49 4.38 14.39 -6.81
N ARG A 50 5.14 13.31 -7.03
CA ARG A 50 5.46 12.31 -5.99
C ARG A 50 6.29 12.84 -4.83
N ASN A 51 7.13 13.84 -5.10
CA ASN A 51 8.09 14.37 -4.14
C ASN A 51 7.87 15.88 -3.97
N ARG A 52 7.90 16.35 -2.72
CA ARG A 52 7.80 17.77 -2.37
C ARG A 52 6.55 18.47 -2.92
N LEU A 53 5.42 17.76 -2.95
CA LEU A 53 4.13 18.34 -3.31
C LEU A 53 3.83 19.55 -2.38
N PRO A 54 3.52 20.74 -2.93
CA PRO A 54 3.32 21.97 -2.18
C PRO A 54 1.96 22.03 -1.45
N PHE A 55 1.69 21.10 -0.52
CA PHE A 55 0.43 21.03 0.23
C PHE A 55 0.05 22.36 0.91
N GLY A 56 1.03 23.15 1.38
CA GLY A 56 0.80 24.44 2.01
C GLY A 56 0.28 25.55 1.09
N ARG A 57 0.16 25.29 -0.23
CA ARG A 57 -0.47 26.20 -1.18
C ARG A 57 -1.92 25.83 -1.51
N LEU A 58 -2.41 24.68 -1.01
CA LEU A 58 -3.75 24.18 -1.28
C LEU A 58 -4.77 24.79 -0.33
N GLY A 59 -6.00 25.01 -0.83
CA GLY A 59 -7.13 25.50 -0.05
C GLY A 59 -7.11 27.01 0.21
N HIS A 60 -6.31 27.77 -0.53
CA HIS A 60 -6.18 29.22 -0.39
C HIS A 60 -6.78 30.03 -1.56
N GLU A 61 -7.37 29.35 -2.55
CA GLU A 61 -8.01 29.98 -3.71
C GLU A 61 -9.49 30.30 -3.41
N PRO A 62 -9.89 31.59 -3.35
CA PRO A 62 -11.26 31.96 -3.00
C PRO A 62 -12.29 31.41 -4.00
N GLY A 63 -13.36 30.83 -3.45
CA GLY A 63 -14.48 30.27 -4.23
C GLY A 63 -14.17 28.96 -4.94
N LEU A 64 -13.05 28.31 -4.61
CA LEU A 64 -12.57 27.14 -5.33
C LEU A 64 -12.21 26.00 -4.36
N MET A 65 -13.02 24.94 -4.39
CA MET A 65 -12.71 23.71 -3.66
C MET A 65 -11.53 23.01 -4.36
N GLN A 66 -10.49 22.67 -3.60
CA GLN A 66 -9.31 21.97 -4.09
C GLN A 66 -9.17 20.55 -3.52
N LEU A 67 -9.01 19.59 -4.43
CA LEU A 67 -8.75 18.17 -4.16
C LEU A 67 -7.36 17.79 -4.67
N VAL A 68 -6.63 16.97 -3.92
CA VAL A 68 -5.31 16.44 -4.34
C VAL A 68 -5.25 14.92 -4.19
N ASN A 69 -4.53 14.26 -5.10
CA ASN A 69 -4.42 12.79 -5.19
C ASN A 69 -3.34 12.16 -4.27
N TYR A 70 -2.98 12.85 -3.19
CA TYR A 70 -2.06 12.37 -2.16
C TYR A 70 -2.49 12.85 -0.77
N TYR A 71 -2.35 12.01 0.24
CA TYR A 71 -2.41 12.43 1.63
C TYR A 71 -1.05 12.92 2.10
N ARG A 72 -1.00 14.12 2.69
CA ARG A 72 0.20 14.64 3.34
C ARG A 72 0.52 13.79 4.58
N GLY A 73 1.73 13.24 4.64
CA GLY A 73 2.17 12.40 5.76
C GLY A 73 2.00 10.89 5.54
N ALA A 74 1.33 10.48 4.47
CA ALA A 74 1.19 9.06 4.13
C ALA A 74 2.52 8.37 3.76
N ASP A 75 3.60 9.14 3.56
CA ASP A 75 4.96 8.61 3.42
C ASP A 75 5.43 7.82 4.66
N LYS A 76 4.82 8.04 5.83
CA LYS A 76 5.04 7.24 7.04
C LYS A 76 4.64 5.77 6.85
N LEU A 77 3.61 5.48 6.05
CA LEU A 77 3.25 4.12 5.66
C LEU A 77 4.10 3.60 4.49
N CYS A 78 4.51 4.51 3.60
CA CYS A 78 5.05 4.12 2.29
C CYS A 78 6.58 4.00 2.25
N ARG A 79 7.28 4.38 3.32
CA ARG A 79 8.74 4.22 3.47
C ARG A 79 9.02 3.07 4.43
N LYS A 80 9.95 2.17 4.08
CA LYS A 80 10.16 0.93 4.85
C LYS A 80 10.52 1.19 6.31
N ALA A 81 11.50 2.07 6.56
CA ALA A 81 11.89 2.39 7.94
C ALA A 81 10.77 3.09 8.71
N SER A 82 10.01 3.98 8.05
CA SER A 82 8.88 4.66 8.69
C SER A 82 7.74 3.69 9.02
N LEU A 83 7.46 2.72 8.15
CA LEU A 83 6.46 1.68 8.36
C LEU A 83 6.82 0.80 9.56
N VAL A 84 8.09 0.34 9.63
CA VAL A 84 8.59 -0.43 10.78
C VAL A 84 8.43 0.37 12.07
N LYS A 85 8.80 1.65 12.05
CA LYS A 85 8.64 2.54 13.21
C LYS A 85 7.17 2.70 13.60
N LEU A 86 6.28 2.94 12.63
CA LEU A 86 4.85 3.09 12.89
C LEU A 86 4.27 1.83 13.55
N ILE A 87 4.55 0.65 12.99
CA ILE A 87 4.08 -0.64 13.52
C ILE A 87 4.57 -0.88 14.95
N LYS A 88 5.83 -0.56 15.25
CA LYS A 88 6.41 -0.75 16.60
C LYS A 88 5.89 0.23 17.64
N MET A 89 5.56 1.46 17.23
CA MET A 89 5.29 2.57 18.14
C MET A 89 3.81 2.82 18.39
N SER A 90 2.94 2.42 17.45
CA SER A 90 1.50 2.54 17.59
C SER A 90 0.96 1.41 18.47
N PRO A 91 0.37 1.69 19.64
CA PRO A 91 -0.17 0.67 20.54
C PRO A 91 -1.15 -0.27 19.84
N ASP A 92 -2.05 0.31 19.03
CA ASP A 92 -3.09 -0.43 18.28
C ASP A 92 -2.50 -1.50 17.35
N LEU A 93 -1.33 -1.24 16.78
CA LEU A 93 -0.62 -2.18 15.92
C LEU A 93 0.27 -3.11 16.73
N LYS A 94 1.02 -2.59 17.69
CA LYS A 94 2.03 -3.34 18.43
C LYS A 94 1.47 -4.59 19.09
N ASP A 95 0.30 -4.49 19.72
CA ASP A 95 -0.30 -5.59 20.47
C ASP A 95 -1.02 -6.61 19.56
N SER A 96 -1.32 -6.24 18.32
CA SER A 96 -2.08 -7.04 17.34
C SER A 96 -1.26 -7.51 16.13
N CYS A 97 -0.02 -7.03 15.98
CA CYS A 97 0.79 -7.22 14.78
C CYS A 97 1.44 -8.61 14.76
N ASN A 98 0.70 -9.60 14.27
CA ASN A 98 1.23 -10.92 13.93
C ASN A 98 1.44 -11.12 12.41
N TRP A 99 1.13 -10.11 11.60
CA TRP A 99 1.05 -10.15 10.13
C TRP A 99 2.16 -9.32 9.45
N PHE A 100 3.08 -8.73 10.19
CA PHE A 100 4.27 -8.05 9.65
C PHE A 100 5.52 -8.80 10.09
N PRO A 101 6.43 -9.17 9.17
CA PRO A 101 7.65 -9.87 9.56
C PRO A 101 8.50 -9.04 10.52
N GLU A 102 9.12 -9.70 11.49
CA GLU A 102 10.04 -9.08 12.44
C GLU A 102 11.08 -8.22 11.71
N SER A 103 11.25 -6.97 12.15
CA SER A 103 11.99 -5.96 11.40
C SER A 103 12.75 -5.01 12.30
N TYR A 104 13.90 -4.52 11.83
CA TYR A 104 14.79 -3.62 12.54
C TYR A 104 15.31 -2.51 11.62
N ILE A 105 15.33 -1.28 12.11
CA ILE A 105 15.84 -0.11 11.40
C ILE A 105 17.33 0.02 11.71
N ILE A 106 18.17 -0.05 10.67
CA ILE A 106 19.62 0.01 10.79
C ILE A 106 20.15 1.24 10.05
N TYR A 107 20.99 2.02 10.71
CA TYR A 107 21.68 3.15 10.11
C TYR A 107 23.12 2.73 9.76
N PRO A 108 23.61 3.12 8.56
CA PRO A 108 25.03 2.99 8.25
C PRO A 108 25.88 3.77 9.27
N LEU A 109 27.02 3.19 9.69
CA LEU A 109 27.89 3.79 10.70
C LEU A 109 28.42 5.19 10.34
N ASN A 110 28.53 5.50 9.04
CA ASN A 110 28.95 6.81 8.55
C ASN A 110 27.93 7.95 8.83
N LEU A 111 26.72 7.66 9.30
CA LEU A 111 25.68 8.64 9.61
C LEU A 111 25.66 9.10 11.08
N ASN A 112 26.64 8.69 11.92
CA ASN A 112 26.78 9.07 13.34
C ASN A 112 25.43 9.11 14.10
N THR A 113 24.72 7.98 14.11
CA THR A 113 23.36 7.87 14.68
C THR A 113 23.39 7.13 16.02
N PRO A 114 22.65 7.58 17.06
CA PRO A 114 22.62 6.88 18.35
C PRO A 114 22.06 5.45 18.25
N VAL A 115 22.71 4.49 18.92
CA VAL A 115 22.34 3.08 18.93
C VAL A 115 21.39 2.77 20.10
N ALA A 116 20.30 2.04 19.84
CA ALA A 116 19.33 1.63 20.84
C ALA A 116 19.88 0.41 21.62
N PRO A 117 19.97 0.48 22.96
CA PRO A 117 20.45 -0.65 23.76
C PRO A 117 19.46 -1.81 23.72
N ALA A 118 19.98 -3.04 23.71
CA ALA A 118 19.17 -4.27 23.63
C ALA A 118 18.10 -4.40 24.73
N THR A 119 18.32 -3.80 25.90
CA THR A 119 17.45 -3.92 27.10
C THR A 119 16.25 -2.98 27.14
N ASN A 120 16.22 -1.89 26.35
CA ASN A 120 15.22 -0.83 26.42
C ASN A 120 14.49 -0.62 25.09
N SER A 121 13.94 -1.70 24.53
CA SER A 121 13.50 -1.79 23.13
C SER A 121 12.42 -0.79 22.70
N ILE A 122 11.75 -0.08 23.62
CA ILE A 122 10.59 0.78 23.30
C ILE A 122 10.70 2.20 23.89
N SER A 123 11.34 2.38 25.07
CA SER A 123 11.42 3.69 25.73
C SER A 123 12.37 4.66 25.00
N HIS A 124 13.48 4.17 24.45
CA HIS A 124 14.43 5.02 23.71
C HIS A 124 13.92 5.48 22.34
N LEU A 125 13.10 4.67 21.63
CA LEU A 125 12.52 5.07 20.34
C LEU A 125 11.53 6.23 20.45
N LYS A 126 10.91 6.44 21.63
CA LYS A 126 10.01 7.59 21.87
C LYS A 126 10.78 8.91 21.93
N ASN A 127 12.03 8.89 22.38
CA ASN A 127 12.81 10.09 22.68
C ASN A 127 13.81 10.48 21.59
N ASN A 128 14.15 9.58 20.65
CA ASN A 128 15.06 9.88 19.54
C ASN A 128 14.44 9.50 18.18
N PRO A 129 14.28 10.45 17.24
CA PRO A 129 13.70 10.14 15.93
C PRO A 129 14.55 9.20 15.08
N LYS A 130 15.87 9.13 15.33
CA LYS A 130 16.84 8.29 14.61
C LYS A 130 17.62 7.44 15.61
N THR A 131 17.08 6.27 15.94
CA THR A 131 17.76 5.28 16.77
C THR A 131 18.08 4.07 15.92
N ASP A 132 19.35 3.68 15.89
CA ASP A 132 19.81 2.46 15.22
C ASP A 132 19.47 1.24 16.08
N GLU A 133 18.77 0.26 15.53
CA GLU A 133 18.34 -0.95 16.22
C GLU A 133 19.33 -2.11 16.08
N ARG A 134 20.59 -1.87 15.68
CA ARG A 134 21.63 -2.89 15.48
C ARG A 134 21.80 -3.85 16.65
N GLU A 135 21.90 -3.36 17.89
CA GLU A 135 22.05 -4.22 19.06
C GLU A 135 20.80 -5.08 19.31
N VAL A 136 19.61 -4.50 19.11
CA VAL A 136 18.34 -5.20 19.25
C VAL A 136 18.20 -6.31 18.20
N PHE A 137 18.61 -6.03 16.95
CA PHE A 137 18.67 -7.02 15.88
C PHE A 137 19.62 -8.17 16.24
N LEU A 138 20.85 -7.86 16.66
CA LEU A 138 21.85 -8.88 17.02
C LEU A 138 21.39 -9.75 18.20
N ALA A 139 20.73 -9.16 19.20
CA ALA A 139 20.16 -9.90 20.31
C ALA A 139 19.09 -10.90 19.84
N SER A 140 18.12 -10.45 19.03
CA SER A 140 17.09 -11.35 18.46
C SER A 140 17.69 -12.42 17.55
N TYR A 141 18.64 -12.05 16.69
CA TYR A 141 19.36 -12.97 15.81
C TYR A 141 20.05 -14.09 16.60
N ASN A 142 20.77 -13.74 17.67
CA ASN A 142 21.48 -14.71 18.50
C ASN A 142 20.51 -15.65 19.23
N THR A 143 19.44 -15.12 19.83
CA THR A 143 18.41 -15.94 20.48
C THR A 143 17.79 -16.95 19.50
N LYS A 144 17.47 -16.52 18.28
CA LYS A 144 16.93 -17.43 17.24
C LYS A 144 17.92 -18.51 16.84
N LYS A 145 19.19 -18.14 16.69
CA LYS A 145 20.27 -19.09 16.38
C LYS A 145 20.45 -20.13 17.48
N GLU A 146 20.40 -19.71 18.75
CA GLU A 146 20.48 -20.60 19.91
C GLU A 146 19.28 -21.56 20.01
N ASN A 147 18.08 -21.07 19.67
CA ASN A 147 16.86 -21.87 19.62
C ASN A 147 16.76 -22.82 18.41
N GLY A 148 17.72 -22.76 17.47
CA GLY A 148 17.67 -23.54 16.23
C GLY A 148 16.58 -23.08 15.25
N GLU A 149 16.09 -21.84 15.38
CA GLU A 149 15.15 -21.25 14.43
C GLU A 149 15.87 -20.82 13.13
N GLY A 150 15.10 -20.68 12.04
CA GLY A 150 15.62 -20.17 10.76
C GLY A 150 16.19 -18.75 10.90
N THR A 151 17.44 -18.56 10.45
CA THR A 151 18.20 -17.30 10.63
C THR A 151 18.38 -16.53 9.33
N VAL A 152 17.52 -16.73 8.32
CA VAL A 152 17.60 -15.97 7.07
C VAL A 152 16.89 -14.61 7.22
N TRP A 153 17.58 -13.54 6.84
CA TRP A 153 17.08 -12.17 6.87
C TRP A 153 17.33 -11.47 5.52
N ILE A 154 16.57 -10.40 5.28
CA ILE A 154 16.66 -9.57 4.09
C ILE A 154 16.91 -8.10 4.49
N ALA A 155 17.99 -7.52 3.99
CA ALA A 155 18.29 -6.10 4.11
C ALA A 155 17.70 -5.35 2.90
N LYS A 156 16.93 -4.30 3.15
CA LYS A 156 16.29 -3.46 2.13
C LYS A 156 16.48 -1.98 2.46
N SER A 157 16.91 -1.17 1.50
CA SER A 157 16.98 0.28 1.69
C SER A 157 15.59 0.90 1.89
N SER A 158 15.48 1.92 2.73
CA SER A 158 14.19 2.57 3.02
C SER A 158 13.61 3.32 1.81
N ALA A 159 14.47 3.84 0.94
CA ALA A 159 14.09 4.55 -0.28
C ALA A 159 14.29 3.75 -1.57
N GLY A 160 14.81 2.52 -1.49
CA GLY A 160 15.06 1.67 -2.65
C GLY A 160 13.78 1.30 -3.40
N ALA A 161 13.87 1.34 -4.72
CA ALA A 161 12.84 0.88 -5.63
C ALA A 161 13.45 -0.15 -6.59
N LYS A 162 12.58 -0.95 -7.24
CA LYS A 162 12.95 -1.88 -8.32
C LYS A 162 13.93 -2.99 -7.92
N GLY A 163 13.96 -3.37 -6.64
CA GLY A 163 14.78 -4.48 -6.15
C GLY A 163 16.28 -4.22 -6.07
N ALA A 164 16.74 -2.99 -6.31
CA ALA A 164 18.13 -2.60 -6.10
C ALA A 164 18.44 -2.45 -4.60
N GLY A 165 19.69 -2.75 -4.22
CA GLY A 165 20.15 -2.60 -2.83
C GLY A 165 19.46 -3.57 -1.86
N ILE A 166 19.28 -4.81 -2.30
CA ILE A 166 18.74 -5.90 -1.49
C ILE A 166 19.82 -6.96 -1.28
N LEU A 167 19.94 -7.45 -0.05
CA LEU A 167 20.75 -8.61 0.28
C LEU A 167 19.93 -9.58 1.13
N ILE A 168 19.91 -10.85 0.73
CA ILE A 168 19.36 -11.95 1.54
C ILE A 168 20.54 -12.76 2.07
N SER A 169 20.58 -13.00 3.37
CA SER A 169 21.69 -13.70 4.02
C SER A 169 21.27 -14.33 5.33
N GLN A 170 21.90 -15.45 5.68
CA GLN A 170 21.85 -16.06 7.01
C GLN A 170 22.90 -15.49 7.98
N ASP A 171 23.91 -14.79 7.45
CA ASP A 171 24.98 -14.15 8.23
C ASP A 171 24.62 -12.69 8.55
N ALA A 172 24.44 -12.40 9.85
CA ALA A 172 24.17 -11.07 10.38
C ALA A 172 25.30 -10.07 10.09
N ASN A 173 26.56 -10.50 10.16
CA ASN A 173 27.70 -9.63 9.90
C ASN A 173 27.73 -9.18 8.45
N ARG A 174 27.45 -10.10 7.52
CA ARG A 174 27.34 -9.78 6.09
C ARG A 174 26.23 -8.76 5.81
N LEU A 175 25.09 -8.86 6.49
CA LEU A 175 23.99 -7.90 6.37
C LEU A 175 24.38 -6.51 6.88
N LEU A 176 25.01 -6.45 8.06
CA LEU A 176 25.43 -5.20 8.67
C LEU A 176 26.53 -4.51 7.84
N GLN A 177 27.55 -5.27 7.40
CA GLN A 177 28.59 -4.75 6.50
C GLN A 177 28.01 -4.25 5.17
N PHE A 178 27.05 -4.98 4.60
CA PHE A 178 26.35 -4.53 3.40
C PHE A 178 25.69 -3.18 3.59
N ILE A 179 25.03 -2.96 4.74
CA ILE A 179 24.36 -1.69 5.09
C ILE A 179 25.37 -0.58 5.37
N ASP A 180 26.47 -0.88 6.06
CA ASP A 180 27.50 0.10 6.40
C ASP A 180 28.21 0.68 5.17
N ASN A 181 28.26 -0.10 4.09
CA ASN A 181 28.75 0.34 2.79
C ASN A 181 27.73 1.18 2.00
N GLN A 182 26.57 1.50 2.57
CA GLN A 182 25.52 2.32 1.95
C GLN A 182 25.48 3.74 2.54
N GLY A 183 24.81 4.65 1.83
CA GLY A 183 24.62 6.04 2.27
C GLY A 183 23.24 6.35 2.88
N GLN A 184 22.41 5.34 3.15
CA GLN A 184 21.02 5.55 3.58
C GLN A 184 20.53 4.48 4.56
N VAL A 185 19.49 4.82 5.32
CA VAL A 185 18.85 3.90 6.29
C VAL A 185 18.26 2.67 5.62
N HIS A 186 18.43 1.52 6.27
CA HIS A 186 17.94 0.22 5.83
C HIS A 186 16.99 -0.39 6.87
N VAL A 187 16.21 -1.36 6.41
CA VAL A 187 15.49 -2.29 7.27
C VAL A 187 16.08 -3.67 7.08
N ILE A 188 16.50 -4.31 8.17
CA ILE A 188 16.70 -5.76 8.22
C ILE A 188 15.37 -6.37 8.63
N GLN A 189 14.81 -7.23 7.79
CA GLN A 189 13.52 -7.88 8.03
C GLN A 189 13.69 -9.39 7.94
N LYS A 190 12.96 -10.14 8.79
CA LYS A 190 12.97 -11.60 8.76
C LYS A 190 12.52 -12.07 7.38
N TYR A 191 13.35 -12.88 6.73
CA TYR A 191 13.00 -13.45 5.44
C TYR A 191 11.98 -14.58 5.64
N LEU A 192 10.94 -14.60 4.80
CA LEU A 192 9.95 -15.67 4.81
C LEU A 192 10.53 -16.89 4.11
N GLU A 193 11.07 -17.82 4.90
CA GLU A 193 11.80 -19.01 4.42
C GLU A 193 10.87 -20.10 3.87
N ARG A 194 9.60 -20.11 4.30
CA ARG A 194 8.58 -21.07 3.86
C ARG A 194 7.39 -20.35 3.21
N PRO A 195 7.60 -19.67 2.08
CA PRO A 195 6.50 -19.05 1.35
C PRO A 195 5.55 -20.12 0.79
N LEU A 196 4.30 -19.77 0.53
CA LEU A 196 3.47 -20.57 -0.38
C LEU A 196 4.10 -20.51 -1.77
N LEU A 197 4.21 -21.66 -2.42
CA LEU A 197 4.83 -21.79 -3.72
C LEU A 197 3.79 -22.25 -4.74
N LEU A 198 3.82 -21.63 -5.92
CA LEU A 198 2.97 -22.01 -7.04
C LEU A 198 3.53 -23.26 -7.70
N GLU A 199 2.64 -24.22 -7.95
CA GLU A 199 2.90 -25.34 -8.83
C GLU A 199 2.21 -25.14 -10.17
N PRO A 200 2.81 -25.57 -11.29
CA PRO A 200 4.09 -26.28 -11.36
C PRO A 200 5.32 -25.37 -11.16
N CYS A 201 6.46 -26.02 -10.90
CA CYS A 201 7.82 -25.46 -10.84
C CYS A 201 8.18 -24.74 -9.55
N HIS A 202 7.43 -24.94 -8.47
CA HIS A 202 7.83 -24.53 -7.12
C HIS A 202 8.21 -23.05 -7.00
N ARG A 203 7.36 -22.14 -7.49
CA ARG A 203 7.72 -20.72 -7.72
C ARG A 203 7.18 -19.77 -6.66
N LYS A 204 7.98 -18.79 -6.27
CA LYS A 204 7.58 -17.74 -5.33
C LYS A 204 6.69 -16.70 -6.00
N PHE A 205 5.80 -16.06 -5.25
CA PHE A 205 5.02 -14.91 -5.70
C PHE A 205 4.76 -13.95 -4.54
N ASP A 206 4.40 -12.73 -4.87
CA ASP A 206 3.79 -11.78 -3.93
C ASP A 206 2.42 -11.35 -4.47
N ILE A 207 1.56 -10.82 -3.61
CA ILE A 207 0.23 -10.31 -3.96
C ILE A 207 0.22 -8.78 -3.88
N ARG A 208 -0.16 -8.12 -4.97
CA ARG A 208 -0.49 -6.69 -5.02
C ARG A 208 -2.00 -6.49 -4.90
N SER A 209 -2.41 -5.69 -3.92
CA SER A 209 -3.77 -5.16 -3.79
C SER A 209 -3.77 -3.63 -3.94
N TRP A 210 -4.72 -3.08 -4.69
CA TRP A 210 -4.90 -1.63 -4.81
C TRP A 210 -5.96 -1.13 -3.84
N VAL A 211 -5.64 -0.09 -3.07
CA VAL A 211 -6.51 0.47 -2.05
C VAL A 211 -6.65 1.97 -2.29
N LEU A 212 -7.87 2.43 -2.51
CA LEU A 212 -8.20 3.84 -2.64
C LEU A 212 -8.74 4.35 -1.30
N VAL A 213 -8.22 5.48 -0.82
CA VAL A 213 -8.78 6.21 0.32
C VAL A 213 -9.32 7.54 -0.20
N ASP A 214 -10.62 7.79 -0.01
CA ASP A 214 -11.28 9.02 -0.48
C ASP A 214 -11.22 10.16 0.56
N HIS A 215 -11.73 11.34 0.21
CA HIS A 215 -11.71 12.52 1.09
C HIS A 215 -12.48 12.40 2.42
N GLN A 216 -13.44 11.47 2.55
CA GLN A 216 -14.07 11.15 3.84
C GLN A 216 -13.30 10.09 4.62
N TYR A 217 -12.13 9.69 4.14
CA TYR A 217 -11.31 8.62 4.67
C TYR A 217 -11.98 7.23 4.56
N ASN A 218 -12.93 7.07 3.63
CA ASN A 218 -13.46 5.76 3.32
C ASN A 218 -12.38 4.93 2.62
N ILE A 219 -12.18 3.70 3.09
CA ILE A 219 -11.18 2.77 2.57
C ILE A 219 -11.85 1.83 1.57
N TYR A 220 -11.33 1.79 0.34
CA TYR A 220 -11.85 1.03 -0.78
C TYR A 220 -10.80 0.06 -1.31
N LEU A 221 -11.03 -1.24 -1.15
CA LEU A 221 -10.20 -2.29 -1.76
C LEU A 221 -10.68 -2.56 -3.18
N TYR A 222 -9.81 -2.43 -4.18
CA TYR A 222 -10.14 -2.83 -5.55
C TYR A 222 -10.35 -4.35 -5.58
N ARG A 223 -11.42 -4.80 -6.24
CA ARG A 223 -11.83 -6.21 -6.20
C ARG A 223 -10.83 -7.16 -6.87
N GLU A 224 -10.09 -6.65 -7.86
CA GLU A 224 -9.01 -7.38 -8.50
C GLU A 224 -7.67 -7.08 -7.81
N GLY A 225 -6.86 -8.11 -7.69
CA GLY A 225 -5.44 -7.99 -7.38
C GLY A 225 -4.64 -8.82 -8.38
N VAL A 226 -3.31 -8.71 -8.27
CA VAL A 226 -2.39 -9.44 -9.13
C VAL A 226 -1.32 -10.10 -8.27
N LEU A 227 -1.04 -11.36 -8.58
CA LEU A 227 0.13 -12.06 -8.10
C LEU A 227 1.28 -11.73 -9.05
N ARG A 228 2.36 -11.17 -8.51
CA ARG A 228 3.62 -10.99 -9.24
C ARG A 228 4.48 -12.21 -8.97
N THR A 229 4.70 -13.02 -9.99
CA THR A 229 5.32 -14.33 -9.81
C THR A 229 6.80 -14.31 -10.18
N SER A 230 7.58 -15.16 -9.51
CA SER A 230 8.85 -15.64 -10.02
C SER A 230 8.57 -16.64 -11.14
N SER A 231 9.36 -16.59 -12.21
CA SER A 231 9.38 -17.65 -13.22
C SER A 231 10.49 -18.67 -13.00
N GLU A 232 11.34 -18.46 -11.99
CA GLU A 232 12.39 -19.41 -11.58
C GLU A 232 11.96 -20.23 -10.35
N PRO A 233 12.32 -21.53 -10.27
CA PRO A 233 12.07 -22.37 -9.11
C PRO A 233 12.72 -21.81 -7.85
N TYR A 234 11.96 -21.77 -6.75
CA TYR A 234 12.44 -21.30 -5.47
C TYR A 234 13.50 -22.25 -4.91
N ASN A 235 14.68 -21.72 -4.58
CA ASN A 235 15.77 -22.51 -4.02
C ASN A 235 16.26 -21.91 -2.69
N SER A 236 15.79 -22.45 -1.57
CA SER A 236 16.20 -22.02 -0.23
C SER A 236 17.69 -22.24 0.07
N SER A 237 18.36 -23.15 -0.64
CA SER A 237 19.79 -23.43 -0.46
C SER A 237 20.71 -22.42 -1.17
N ASN A 238 20.20 -21.65 -2.14
CA ASN A 238 20.99 -20.69 -2.92
C ASN A 238 20.44 -19.27 -2.84
N LEU A 239 20.69 -18.61 -1.71
CA LEU A 239 20.28 -17.22 -1.47
C LEU A 239 21.01 -16.19 -2.36
N GLN A 240 22.02 -16.59 -3.15
CA GLN A 240 22.71 -15.69 -4.08
C GLN A 240 21.96 -15.55 -5.41
N ASP A 241 21.16 -16.55 -5.80
CA ASP A 241 20.27 -16.42 -6.96
C ASP A 241 19.03 -15.62 -6.57
N MET A 242 19.16 -14.30 -6.67
CA MET A 242 18.10 -13.36 -6.33
C MET A 242 16.88 -13.49 -7.25
N THR A 243 17.02 -14.07 -8.44
CA THR A 243 15.93 -14.21 -9.42
C THR A 243 14.84 -15.13 -8.90
N SER A 244 15.19 -16.23 -8.22
CA SER A 244 14.21 -17.12 -7.58
C SER A 244 13.53 -16.53 -6.33
N HIS A 245 14.13 -15.49 -5.74
CA HIS A 245 13.73 -14.94 -4.46
C HIS A 245 13.01 -13.58 -4.54
N LEU A 246 13.21 -12.82 -5.62
CA LEU A 246 12.64 -11.50 -5.83
C LEU A 246 11.63 -11.49 -6.97
N THR A 247 10.36 -11.29 -6.62
CA THR A 247 9.21 -11.27 -7.51
C THR A 247 8.99 -9.91 -8.20
N ASN A 248 9.94 -8.98 -8.07
CA ASN A 248 9.86 -7.69 -8.73
C ASN A 248 9.82 -7.90 -10.25
N HIS A 249 8.75 -7.45 -10.91
CA HIS A 249 8.57 -7.57 -12.36
C HIS A 249 9.78 -7.11 -13.18
N CYS A 250 10.48 -6.04 -12.76
CA CYS A 250 11.69 -5.58 -13.44
C CYS A 250 12.84 -6.60 -13.36
N ILE A 251 13.07 -7.20 -12.19
CA ILE A 251 14.10 -8.24 -11.99
C ILE A 251 13.75 -9.47 -12.80
N GLN A 252 12.49 -9.93 -12.75
CA GLN A 252 12.06 -11.10 -13.51
C GLN A 252 12.23 -10.88 -15.02
N LYS A 253 11.76 -9.74 -15.53
CA LYS A 253 11.89 -9.42 -16.96
C LYS A 253 13.34 -9.28 -17.42
N GLU A 254 14.23 -8.82 -16.56
CA GLU A 254 15.64 -8.58 -16.91
C GLU A 254 16.51 -9.84 -16.77
N HIS A 255 16.24 -10.68 -15.76
CA HIS A 255 17.16 -11.75 -15.37
C HIS A 255 16.58 -13.17 -15.49
N SER A 256 15.26 -13.36 -15.48
CA SER A 256 14.67 -14.69 -15.63
C SER A 256 14.67 -15.13 -17.08
N GLN A 257 15.15 -16.34 -17.33
CA GLN A 257 15.09 -16.97 -18.66
C GLN A 257 13.69 -17.50 -18.97
N ASN A 258 12.89 -17.72 -17.93
CA ASN A 258 11.54 -18.27 -18.00
C ASN A 258 10.44 -17.20 -17.90
N TYR A 259 10.79 -15.91 -18.02
CA TYR A 259 9.82 -14.81 -17.91
C TYR A 259 8.67 -14.95 -18.92
N GLY A 260 7.44 -14.95 -18.43
CA GLY A 260 6.23 -15.11 -19.23
C GLY A 260 5.89 -16.56 -19.61
N LEU A 261 6.63 -17.56 -19.10
CA LEU A 261 6.44 -18.97 -19.47
C LEU A 261 5.10 -19.55 -18.97
N TYR A 262 4.72 -19.24 -17.73
CA TYR A 262 3.54 -19.82 -17.08
C TYR A 262 2.31 -18.92 -17.19
N GLU A 263 2.51 -17.63 -17.00
CA GLU A 263 1.49 -16.61 -17.11
C GLU A 263 2.06 -15.36 -17.81
N GLU A 264 1.24 -14.67 -18.60
CA GLU A 264 1.68 -13.51 -19.38
C GLU A 264 2.29 -12.46 -18.45
N GLY A 265 3.55 -12.08 -18.72
CA GLY A 265 4.25 -11.04 -17.96
C GLY A 265 4.55 -11.38 -16.50
N ASN A 266 4.44 -12.65 -16.09
CA ASN A 266 4.52 -13.08 -14.69
C ASN A 266 3.42 -12.46 -13.81
N GLU A 267 2.23 -12.27 -14.38
CA GLU A 267 1.06 -11.71 -13.70
C GLU A 267 -0.09 -12.72 -13.67
N MET A 268 -0.33 -13.33 -12.50
CA MET A 268 -1.49 -14.22 -12.28
C MET A 268 -2.59 -13.43 -11.56
N PHE A 269 -3.82 -13.43 -12.09
CA PHE A 269 -4.93 -12.65 -11.54
C PHE A 269 -5.77 -13.44 -10.53
N PHE A 270 -6.61 -12.76 -9.75
CA PHE A 270 -7.38 -13.38 -8.66
C PHE A 270 -8.33 -14.49 -9.12
N ASP A 271 -8.92 -14.40 -10.32
CA ASP A 271 -9.76 -15.48 -10.86
C ASP A 271 -8.98 -16.80 -10.98
N GLU A 272 -7.78 -16.73 -11.55
CA GLU A 272 -6.90 -17.88 -11.72
C GLU A 272 -6.37 -18.39 -10.38
N PHE A 273 -5.94 -17.48 -9.50
CA PHE A 273 -5.42 -17.85 -8.20
C PHE A 273 -6.48 -18.49 -7.28
N ARG A 274 -7.74 -18.02 -7.34
CA ARG A 274 -8.87 -18.68 -6.65
C ARG A 274 -9.03 -20.12 -7.10
N ASN A 275 -9.01 -20.36 -8.41
CA ASN A 275 -9.11 -21.70 -8.97
C ASN A 275 -7.90 -22.57 -8.55
N TYR A 276 -6.69 -22.01 -8.58
CA TYR A 276 -5.49 -22.69 -8.10
C TYR A 276 -5.62 -23.12 -6.63
N LEU A 277 -6.00 -22.21 -5.74
CA LEU A 277 -6.14 -22.51 -4.31
C LEU A 277 -7.21 -23.58 -4.03
N LEU A 278 -8.36 -23.51 -4.72
CA LEU A 278 -9.42 -24.49 -4.56
C LEU A 278 -9.01 -25.87 -5.08
N ASN A 279 -8.40 -25.93 -6.27
CA ASN A 279 -8.09 -27.20 -6.92
C ASN A 279 -6.85 -27.88 -6.35
N VAL A 280 -5.82 -27.10 -5.98
CA VAL A 280 -4.52 -27.64 -5.52
C VAL A 280 -4.49 -27.79 -4.00
N HIS A 281 -5.10 -26.87 -3.27
CA HIS A 281 -5.00 -26.80 -1.80
C HIS A 281 -6.33 -27.02 -1.07
N ASN A 282 -7.46 -27.08 -1.79
CA ASN A 282 -8.81 -27.07 -1.21
C ASN A 282 -9.04 -25.89 -0.24
N VAL A 283 -8.49 -24.72 -0.60
CA VAL A 283 -8.57 -23.48 0.18
C VAL A 283 -9.36 -22.43 -0.59
N SER A 284 -10.35 -21.80 0.05
CA SER A 284 -11.02 -20.63 -0.52
C SER A 284 -10.28 -19.34 -0.18
N MET A 285 -10.01 -18.54 -1.21
CA MET A 285 -9.39 -17.23 -1.06
C MET A 285 -10.25 -16.28 -0.21
N GLU A 286 -11.58 -16.34 -0.39
CA GLU A 286 -12.58 -15.48 0.25
C GLU A 286 -12.66 -15.69 1.75
N THR A 287 -12.47 -16.93 2.21
CA THR A 287 -12.57 -17.28 3.63
C THR A 287 -11.21 -17.29 4.33
N SER A 288 -10.14 -17.65 3.61
CA SER A 288 -8.84 -17.90 4.24
C SER A 288 -7.85 -16.74 4.07
N ILE A 289 -7.85 -16.04 2.93
CA ILE A 289 -6.79 -15.08 2.59
C ILE A 289 -7.29 -13.63 2.60
N LEU A 290 -8.38 -13.34 1.86
CA LEU A 290 -8.92 -11.99 1.74
C LEU A 290 -9.32 -11.36 3.08
N PRO A 291 -9.86 -12.08 4.08
CA PRO A 291 -10.16 -11.49 5.39
C PRO A 291 -8.91 -10.97 6.09
N GLN A 292 -7.79 -11.70 6.01
CA GLN A 292 -6.50 -11.27 6.57
C GLN A 292 -5.99 -10.02 5.83
N ILE A 293 -6.01 -10.00 4.49
CA ILE A 293 -5.62 -8.83 3.69
C ILE A 293 -6.44 -7.59 4.09
N LYS A 294 -7.77 -7.72 4.16
CA LYS A 294 -8.68 -6.63 4.55
C LYS A 294 -8.38 -6.11 5.96
N GLN A 295 -8.12 -7.02 6.91
CA GLN A 295 -7.79 -6.66 8.27
C GLN A 295 -6.47 -5.86 8.34
N VAL A 296 -5.43 -6.32 7.64
CA VAL A 296 -4.14 -5.61 7.61
C VAL A 296 -4.29 -4.21 7.01
N ILE A 297 -4.99 -4.09 5.88
CA ILE A 297 -5.25 -2.79 5.22
C ILE A 297 -5.93 -1.82 6.19
N LYS A 298 -7.02 -2.28 6.85
CA LYS A 298 -7.74 -1.48 7.85
C LYS A 298 -6.82 -1.07 9.00
N SER A 299 -6.11 -2.01 9.60
CA SER A 299 -5.20 -1.74 10.72
C SER A 299 -4.18 -0.65 10.36
N CYS A 300 -3.52 -0.76 9.21
CA CYS A 300 -2.54 0.24 8.76
C CYS A 300 -3.16 1.63 8.52
N LEU A 301 -4.30 1.71 7.81
CA LEU A 301 -4.89 2.99 7.41
C LEU A 301 -5.63 3.68 8.55
N MET A 302 -6.32 2.94 9.41
CA MET A 302 -6.98 3.49 10.60
C MET A 302 -5.95 4.02 11.61
N CYS A 303 -4.81 3.34 11.76
CA CYS A 303 -3.75 3.76 12.67
C CYS A 303 -3.20 5.16 12.33
N ILE A 304 -3.11 5.52 11.05
CA ILE A 304 -2.55 6.81 10.62
C ILE A 304 -3.62 7.88 10.39
N GLU A 305 -4.92 7.52 10.38
CA GLU A 305 -6.02 8.44 10.10
C GLU A 305 -5.96 9.77 10.88
N PRO A 306 -5.75 9.77 12.21
CA PRO A 306 -5.73 11.02 12.97
C PRO A 306 -4.63 11.98 12.54
N GLU A 307 -3.55 11.46 11.94
CA GLU A 307 -2.39 12.25 11.51
C GLU A 307 -2.52 12.82 10.10
N ILE A 308 -3.31 12.20 9.23
CA ILE A 308 -3.35 12.55 7.80
C ILE A 308 -4.73 12.95 7.28
N SER A 309 -5.81 12.71 8.02
CA SER A 309 -7.18 13.04 7.59
C SER A 309 -7.34 14.51 7.23
N THR A 310 -8.08 14.79 6.14
CA THR A 310 -8.32 16.16 5.63
C THR A 310 -9.71 16.70 5.96
N LYS A 311 -10.49 16.00 6.80
CA LYS A 311 -11.88 16.34 7.12
C LYS A 311 -12.10 17.79 7.56
N HIS A 312 -11.10 18.39 8.22
CA HIS A 312 -11.15 19.75 8.75
C HIS A 312 -10.14 20.71 8.10
N LEU A 313 -9.54 20.33 6.96
CA LEU A 313 -8.61 21.17 6.23
C LEU A 313 -9.32 22.01 5.15
N SER A 314 -8.65 23.07 4.72
CA SER A 314 -9.10 23.95 3.63
C SER A 314 -9.05 23.31 2.24
N TYR A 315 -8.44 22.12 2.13
CA TYR A 315 -8.39 21.29 0.93
C TYR A 315 -8.69 19.85 1.31
N GLN A 316 -9.04 19.03 0.32
CA GLN A 316 -9.32 17.62 0.50
C GLN A 316 -8.26 16.75 -0.17
N SER A 317 -8.08 15.52 0.32
CA SER A 317 -7.17 14.54 -0.27
C SER A 317 -7.88 13.24 -0.59
N PHE A 318 -7.38 12.52 -1.59
CA PHE A 318 -7.61 11.10 -1.77
C PHE A 318 -6.27 10.47 -2.15
N GLN A 319 -6.08 9.17 -2.00
CA GLN A 319 -4.85 8.53 -2.45
C GLN A 319 -5.07 7.06 -2.82
N LEU A 320 -4.42 6.64 -3.89
CA LEU A 320 -4.27 5.24 -4.26
C LEU A 320 -2.97 4.67 -3.66
N PHE A 321 -3.11 3.57 -2.92
CA PHE A 321 -2.03 2.78 -2.34
C PHE A 321 -1.93 1.41 -3.01
N GLY A 322 -0.72 0.87 -3.13
CA GLY A 322 -0.48 -0.52 -3.49
C GLY A 322 0.06 -1.29 -2.30
N PHE A 323 -0.73 -2.20 -1.73
CA PHE A 323 -0.29 -3.05 -0.64
C PHE A 323 0.32 -4.34 -1.21
N ASP A 324 1.49 -4.70 -0.70
CA ASP A 324 2.25 -5.87 -1.15
C ASP A 324 2.29 -6.90 -0.02
N PHE A 325 1.79 -8.10 -0.30
CA PHE A 325 1.70 -9.19 0.65
C PHE A 325 2.47 -10.42 0.17
N MET A 326 2.89 -11.25 1.11
CA MET A 326 3.31 -12.63 0.87
C MET A 326 2.35 -13.58 1.57
N LEU A 327 2.24 -14.80 1.06
CA LEU A 327 1.63 -15.93 1.76
C LEU A 327 2.71 -16.90 2.20
N ASP A 328 2.58 -17.46 3.39
CA ASP A 328 3.36 -18.63 3.80
C ASP A 328 2.62 -19.93 3.49
N GLU A 329 3.31 -21.06 3.65
CA GLU A 329 2.77 -22.41 3.43
C GLU A 329 1.51 -22.73 4.26
N SER A 330 1.24 -21.97 5.32
CA SER A 330 0.04 -22.09 6.17
C SER A 330 -1.08 -21.13 5.76
N PHE A 331 -0.97 -20.49 4.59
CA PHE A 331 -1.89 -19.47 4.07
C PHE A 331 -2.03 -18.24 4.97
N LYS A 332 -1.02 -17.96 5.80
CA LYS A 332 -0.98 -16.72 6.58
C LYS A 332 -0.46 -15.59 5.72
N VAL A 333 -1.14 -14.45 5.81
CA VAL A 333 -0.81 -13.23 5.07
C VAL A 333 0.22 -12.42 5.84
N TRP A 334 1.27 -12.02 5.12
CA TRP A 334 2.34 -11.16 5.63
C TRP A 334 2.43 -9.87 4.81
N LEU A 335 2.27 -8.71 5.45
CA LEU A 335 2.55 -7.43 4.81
C LEU A 335 4.05 -7.26 4.57
N ILE A 336 4.43 -6.90 3.35
CA ILE A 336 5.82 -6.66 2.97
C ILE A 336 6.12 -5.17 2.87
N GLU A 337 5.26 -4.43 2.16
CA GLU A 337 5.37 -2.99 1.99
C GLU A 337 4.06 -2.35 1.53
N ILE A 338 3.99 -1.02 1.64
CA ILE A 338 2.91 -0.20 1.10
C ILE A 338 3.53 0.80 0.14
N ASN A 339 3.01 0.85 -1.08
CA ASN A 339 3.47 1.72 -2.15
C ASN A 339 2.54 2.93 -2.27
N GLY A 340 3.05 4.14 -2.04
CA GLY A 340 2.26 5.37 -2.07
C GLY A 340 1.98 5.94 -3.46
N ALA A 341 2.60 5.37 -4.50
CA ALA A 341 2.41 5.75 -5.90
C ALA A 341 2.46 4.49 -6.79
N PRO A 342 1.51 3.55 -6.64
CA PRO A 342 1.54 2.28 -7.34
C PRO A 342 1.26 2.47 -8.84
N ALA A 343 1.87 1.62 -9.67
CA ALA A 343 1.37 1.35 -11.02
C ALA A 343 0.23 0.31 -10.96
N CYS A 344 -0.46 0.11 -12.08
CA CYS A 344 -1.49 -0.93 -12.23
C CYS A 344 -1.02 -1.98 -13.25
N ALA A 345 -1.58 -3.19 -13.20
CA ALA A 345 -1.40 -4.18 -14.25
C ALA A 345 -2.11 -3.68 -15.53
N GLN A 346 -1.53 -3.94 -16.71
CA GLN A 346 -2.00 -3.34 -17.97
C GLN A 346 -3.50 -3.58 -18.22
N LYS A 347 -3.95 -4.81 -17.96
CA LYS A 347 -5.36 -5.26 -18.12
C LYS A 347 -6.34 -4.55 -17.19
N LEU A 348 -5.88 -4.06 -16.04
CA LEU A 348 -6.73 -3.52 -14.97
C LEU A 348 -6.85 -1.98 -15.01
N TYR A 349 -6.03 -1.29 -15.82
CA TYR A 349 -6.05 0.18 -15.90
C TYR A 349 -7.43 0.79 -16.17
N PRO A 350 -8.18 0.35 -17.20
CA PRO A 350 -9.42 1.05 -17.56
C PRO A 350 -10.42 1.07 -16.40
N GLU A 351 -10.62 -0.08 -15.75
CA GLU A 351 -11.58 -0.20 -14.67
C GLU A 351 -11.10 0.49 -13.39
N LEU A 352 -9.84 0.29 -12.97
CA LEU A 352 -9.31 0.93 -11.77
C LEU A 352 -9.35 2.46 -11.89
N CYS A 353 -8.93 3.01 -13.04
CA CYS A 353 -8.88 4.45 -13.25
C CYS A 353 -10.28 5.06 -13.36
N GLN A 354 -11.23 4.38 -13.99
CA GLN A 354 -12.63 4.80 -13.99
C GLN A 354 -13.19 4.81 -12.56
N GLY A 355 -12.93 3.76 -11.78
CA GLY A 355 -13.36 3.70 -10.39
C GLY A 355 -12.78 4.85 -9.53
N ILE A 356 -11.52 5.25 -9.76
CA ILE A 356 -10.93 6.42 -9.08
C ILE A 356 -11.71 7.70 -9.42
N VAL A 357 -12.06 7.89 -10.70
CA VAL A 357 -12.87 9.03 -11.13
C VAL A 357 -14.25 9.00 -10.48
N ASP A 358 -14.90 7.85 -10.42
CA ASP A 358 -16.25 7.73 -9.87
C ASP A 358 -16.28 7.94 -8.35
N VAL A 359 -15.36 7.29 -7.62
CA VAL A 359 -15.39 7.21 -6.16
C VAL A 359 -14.66 8.37 -5.49
N ALA A 360 -13.50 8.79 -6.01
CA ALA A 360 -12.68 9.81 -5.34
C ALA A 360 -12.86 11.23 -5.91
N ILE A 361 -13.18 11.35 -7.20
CA ILE A 361 -13.23 12.66 -7.87
C ILE A 361 -14.68 13.14 -8.02
N SER A 362 -15.54 12.33 -8.61
CA SER A 362 -16.92 12.72 -8.95
C SER A 362 -17.82 12.85 -7.72
N THR A 363 -17.48 12.19 -6.61
CA THR A 363 -18.14 12.37 -5.31
C THR A 363 -17.93 13.76 -4.72
N VAL A 364 -16.80 14.41 -5.05
CA VAL A 364 -16.49 15.78 -4.65
C VAL A 364 -17.02 16.79 -5.67
N PHE A 365 -16.86 16.47 -6.95
CA PHE A 365 -17.21 17.31 -8.09
C PHE A 365 -18.35 16.66 -8.87
N SER A 366 -19.57 16.72 -8.30
CA SER A 366 -20.76 16.09 -8.87
C SER A 366 -20.89 16.40 -10.36
N LEU A 367 -20.59 15.41 -11.20
CA LEU A 367 -20.81 15.49 -12.65
C LEU A 367 -22.31 15.54 -12.98
N ASN A 368 -23.18 15.17 -12.02
CA ASN A 368 -24.64 15.21 -12.14
C ASN A 368 -25.21 16.31 -11.24
N ALA A 369 -25.18 17.55 -11.74
CA ALA A 369 -25.86 18.68 -11.09
C ALA A 369 -27.40 18.59 -11.16
N ASP A 370 -27.97 17.60 -11.86
CA ASP A 370 -29.42 17.48 -12.05
C ASP A 370 -30.16 16.77 -10.89
N ALA A 371 -29.45 16.13 -9.95
CA ALA A 371 -30.07 15.36 -8.86
C ALA A 371 -30.29 16.12 -7.54
N LEU A 372 -29.90 17.40 -7.45
CA LEU A 372 -30.04 18.22 -6.22
C LEU A 372 -31.36 19.01 -6.15
N SER A 373 -32.33 18.76 -7.05
CA SER A 373 -33.62 19.45 -7.05
C SER A 373 -34.76 18.73 -6.32
N SER A 374 -34.52 17.60 -5.66
CA SER A 374 -35.58 16.90 -4.90
C SER A 374 -35.15 16.57 -3.47
N SER A 375 -35.15 17.58 -2.59
CA SER A 375 -35.32 17.35 -1.15
C SER A 375 -36.82 17.19 -0.83
N PRO A 376 -37.28 16.11 -0.17
CA PRO A 376 -38.60 16.09 0.42
C PRO A 376 -38.62 16.96 1.70
N PRO A 377 -39.77 17.53 2.09
CA PRO A 377 -39.85 18.46 3.19
C PRO A 377 -39.63 17.78 4.54
N PHE A 378 -38.98 18.52 5.44
CA PHE A 378 -38.84 18.23 6.85
C PHE A 378 -40.18 17.85 7.50
N SER A 379 -40.19 16.78 8.29
CA SER A 379 -41.22 16.53 9.30
C SER A 379 -40.56 16.12 10.63
N THR A 380 -41.24 16.51 11.69
CA THR A 380 -40.80 16.77 13.06
C THR A 380 -40.74 15.56 14.00
N SER A 381 -39.78 15.61 14.93
CA SER A 381 -39.77 15.06 16.31
C SER A 381 -39.65 13.54 16.56
N PRO A 382 -38.78 13.08 17.49
CA PRO A 382 -38.70 11.68 17.90
C PRO A 382 -39.53 11.39 19.16
N SER A 383 -40.32 10.32 19.13
CA SER A 383 -40.90 9.67 20.32
C SER A 383 -40.14 8.38 20.63
N LEU A 384 -39.66 8.27 21.86
CA LEU A 384 -39.01 7.09 22.45
C LEU A 384 -39.97 5.89 22.54
N THR A 385 -39.51 4.69 22.19
CA THR A 385 -39.94 3.42 22.84
C THR A 385 -39.01 2.23 22.50
N SER A 386 -38.44 1.65 23.56
CA SER A 386 -38.07 0.25 23.88
C SER A 386 -37.71 -0.79 22.79
N THR A 387 -36.46 -1.26 22.89
CA THR A 387 -35.93 -2.65 22.89
C THR A 387 -36.46 -3.73 21.92
N SER A 388 -35.56 -4.23 21.07
CA SER A 388 -35.41 -5.68 20.82
C SER A 388 -33.99 -6.03 20.31
N CYS A 389 -33.33 -6.96 21.02
CA CYS A 389 -32.10 -7.63 20.60
C CYS A 389 -32.25 -8.26 19.20
N SER A 390 -31.33 -7.96 18.28
CA SER A 390 -31.15 -8.74 17.07
C SER A 390 -29.66 -8.97 16.81
N SER A 391 -29.31 -10.24 16.61
CA SER A 391 -27.97 -10.73 16.30
C SER A 391 -27.37 -10.01 15.09
N PRO A 392 -26.03 -9.85 15.01
CA PRO A 392 -25.42 -9.13 13.91
C PRO A 392 -25.59 -9.92 12.60
N LYS A 393 -26.53 -9.48 11.75
CA LYS A 393 -26.56 -9.87 10.35
C LYS A 393 -25.27 -9.34 9.71
N LEU A 394 -24.38 -10.23 9.28
CA LEU A 394 -23.26 -9.91 8.40
C LEU A 394 -23.81 -9.11 7.20
N ARG A 395 -23.59 -7.79 7.19
CA ARG A 395 -23.95 -6.96 6.04
C ARG A 395 -23.10 -7.41 4.86
N ALA A 396 -23.76 -7.71 3.73
CA ALA A 396 -23.07 -7.97 2.48
C ALA A 396 -22.12 -6.79 2.14
N PRO A 397 -20.98 -7.03 1.49
CA PRO A 397 -20.05 -5.96 1.12
C PRO A 397 -20.76 -4.90 0.28
N GLN A 398 -20.58 -3.63 0.62
CA GLN A 398 -21.06 -2.53 -0.20
C GLN A 398 -20.07 -2.31 -1.35
N HIS A 399 -20.49 -2.65 -2.56
CA HIS A 399 -19.73 -2.43 -3.78
C HIS A 399 -19.92 -0.99 -4.28
N PHE A 400 -18.81 -0.32 -4.62
CA PHE A 400 -18.78 1.02 -5.19
C PHE A 400 -17.99 0.97 -6.49
N GLY A 401 -18.69 0.77 -7.61
CA GLY A 401 -18.04 0.45 -8.88
C GLY A 401 -17.19 -0.82 -8.71
N PRO A 402 -15.88 -0.79 -9.02
CA PRO A 402 -15.03 -1.97 -8.88
C PRO A 402 -14.40 -2.13 -7.49
N PHE A 403 -14.75 -1.26 -6.54
CA PHE A 403 -14.23 -1.31 -5.18
C PHE A 403 -15.19 -1.97 -4.20
N ILE A 404 -14.60 -2.56 -3.16
CA ILE A 404 -15.27 -3.03 -1.95
C ILE A 404 -14.91 -2.06 -0.84
N LYS A 405 -15.91 -1.41 -0.24
CA LYS A 405 -15.68 -0.58 0.94
C LYS A 405 -15.34 -1.47 2.14
N LEU A 406 -14.24 -1.17 2.81
CA LEU A 406 -13.74 -1.93 3.96
C LEU A 406 -14.39 -1.48 5.25
#